data_AF-A0A2U2DQI1-F1
#
_entry.id   AF-A0A2U2DQI1-F1
#
_cell.length_a   1.000
_cell.length_b   1.000
_cell.length_c   1.000
_cell.angle_alpha   90.00
_cell.angle_beta   90.00
_cell.angle_gamma   90.00
#
_symmetry.space_group_name_H-M   'P 1'
#
loop_
_entity.id
_entity.type
_entity.pdbx_description
1 polymer ?
#
loop_
_entity_poly.entity_id
_entity_poly.type
_entity_poly.pdbx_seq_one_letter_code
_entity_poly.pdbx_strand_id
1 'polypeptide(L)'
;MGPMPKTPERHVTVTPQIWQALRACVESGEFATVEDALEDAVRLWQHRRMQETREADSIGRRLRTSMEDTRPSLSEKEADREMHHFIENRKNAVRHGPH
;
A
#
# COMPACT_ATOMS: atom_id res chain seq x y z
N MET A 1 33.43 15.92 -25.14
CA MET A 1 32.46 15.08 -24.42
C MET A 1 33.18 14.51 -23.21
N GLY A 2 32.89 15.01 -22.00
CA GLY A 2 33.53 14.50 -20.78
C GLY A 2 33.08 13.06 -20.51
N PRO A 3 33.87 12.26 -19.76
CA PRO A 3 33.48 10.91 -19.41
C PRO A 3 32.15 10.94 -18.64
N MET A 4 31.19 10.13 -19.07
CA MET A 4 29.92 9.95 -18.38
C MET A 4 30.21 9.48 -16.94
N PRO A 5 29.60 10.07 -15.90
CA PRO A 5 29.86 9.65 -14.54
C PRO A 5 29.45 8.19 -14.39
N LYS A 6 30.42 7.33 -14.06
CA LYS A 6 30.14 5.93 -13.75
C LYS A 6 29.31 5.90 -12.47
N THR A 7 28.19 5.16 -12.48
CA THR A 7 27.44 4.85 -11.26
C THR A 7 28.40 4.20 -10.26
N PRO A 8 28.41 4.62 -8.98
CA PRO A 8 29.28 4.00 -7.99
C PRO A 8 28.91 2.52 -7.86
N GLU A 9 29.92 1.65 -7.97
CA GLU A 9 29.80 0.22 -7.72
C GLU A 9 29.41 -0.01 -6.25
N ARG A 10 28.48 -0.93 -6.01
CA ARG A 10 27.96 -1.24 -4.67
C ARG A 10 28.05 -2.74 -4.44
N HIS A 11 28.61 -3.12 -3.30
CA HIS A 11 28.65 -4.52 -2.86
C HIS A 11 27.56 -4.76 -1.82
N VAL A 12 26.77 -5.81 -2.01
CA VAL A 12 25.76 -6.27 -1.06
C VAL A 12 25.98 -7.74 -0.74
N THR A 13 25.83 -8.10 0.52
CA THR A 13 25.87 -9.50 0.96
C THR A 13 24.45 -10.02 1.04
N VAL A 14 24.19 -11.12 0.36
CA VAL A 14 22.90 -11.82 0.42
C VAL A 14 23.09 -13.20 1.03
N THR A 15 22.00 -13.80 1.52
CA THR A 15 22.04 -15.17 2.02
C THR A 15 22.24 -16.16 0.87
N PRO A 16 22.78 -17.37 1.12
CA PRO A 16 22.93 -18.39 0.09
C PRO A 16 21.61 -18.75 -0.61
N GLN A 17 20.50 -18.70 0.13
CA GLN A 17 19.16 -18.96 -0.40
C GLN A 17 18.73 -17.89 -1.40
N ILE A 18 18.93 -16.61 -1.08
CA ILE A 18 18.64 -15.50 -1.99
C ILE A 18 19.53 -15.59 -3.23
N TRP A 19 20.81 -15.92 -3.06
CA TRP A 19 21.72 -16.12 -4.18
C TRP A 19 21.24 -17.24 -5.13
N GLN A 20 20.78 -18.37 -4.58
CA GLN A 20 20.22 -19.46 -5.39
C GLN A 20 18.97 -19.01 -6.17
N ALA A 21 18.07 -18.26 -5.53
CA ALA A 21 16.89 -17.73 -6.19
C ALA A 21 17.25 -16.77 -7.35
N LEU A 22 18.17 -15.85 -7.11
CA LEU A 22 18.65 -14.91 -8.14
C LEU A 22 19.29 -15.63 -9.33
N ARG A 23 20.07 -16.70 -9.09
CA ARG A 23 20.63 -17.50 -10.18
C ARG A 23 19.56 -18.25 -10.95
N ALA A 24 18.57 -18.83 -10.28
CA ALA A 24 17.47 -19.53 -10.94
C ALA A 24 16.68 -18.60 -11.88
N CYS A 25 16.49 -17.33 -11.51
CA CYS A 25 15.87 -16.30 -12.34
C CYS A 25 16.66 -15.96 -13.62
N VAL A 26 17.99 -16.07 -13.57
CA VAL A 26 18.84 -15.88 -14.76
C VAL A 26 18.88 -17.16 -15.61
N GLU A 27 18.98 -18.31 -14.97
CA GLU A 27 18.98 -19.62 -15.65
C GLU A 27 17.65 -19.91 -16.37
N SER A 28 16.53 -19.41 -15.86
CA SER A 28 15.23 -19.48 -16.53
C SER A 28 15.10 -18.55 -17.73
N GLY A 29 16.02 -17.58 -17.87
CA GLY A 29 15.97 -16.54 -18.89
C GLY A 29 14.98 -15.41 -18.57
N GLU A 30 14.41 -15.35 -17.37
CA GLU A 30 13.55 -14.24 -16.92
C GLU A 30 14.33 -12.93 -16.81
N PHE A 31 15.60 -13.02 -16.41
CA PHE A 31 16.51 -11.88 -16.33
C PHE A 31 17.83 -12.19 -17.05
N ALA A 32 18.41 -11.17 -17.68
CA ALA A 32 19.70 -11.31 -18.37
C ALA A 32 20.88 -11.42 -17.37
N THR A 33 20.78 -10.74 -16.23
CA THR A 33 21.79 -10.77 -15.17
C THR A 33 21.18 -10.81 -13.77
N VAL A 34 22.01 -11.17 -12.78
CA VAL A 34 21.62 -11.11 -11.37
C VAL A 34 21.36 -9.68 -10.90
N GLU A 35 22.07 -8.70 -11.45
CA GLU A 35 21.86 -7.29 -11.14
C GLU A 35 20.48 -6.83 -11.60
N ASP A 36 20.04 -7.24 -12.80
CA ASP A 36 18.69 -6.93 -13.30
C ASP A 36 17.61 -7.50 -12.38
N ALA A 37 17.76 -8.76 -11.95
CA ALA A 37 16.83 -9.41 -11.02
C ALA A 37 16.82 -8.71 -9.64
N LEU A 38 17.98 -8.26 -9.17
CA LEU A 38 18.09 -7.52 -7.91
C LEU A 38 17.46 -6.12 -8.01
N GLU A 39 17.68 -5.40 -9.12
CA GLU A 39 17.06 -4.11 -9.36
C GLU A 39 15.53 -4.21 -9.39
N ASP A 40 14.99 -5.22 -10.07
CA ASP A 40 13.56 -5.46 -10.13
C ASP A 40 12.97 -5.77 -8.75
N ALA A 41 13.62 -6.66 -7.98
CA ALA A 41 13.22 -6.97 -6.61
C ALA A 41 13.19 -5.70 -5.72
N VAL A 42 14.18 -4.82 -5.86
CA VAL A 42 14.21 -3.53 -5.13
C VAL A 42 13.08 -2.61 -5.57
N ARG A 43 12.78 -2.51 -6.88
CA ARG A 43 11.65 -1.72 -7.40
C ARG A 43 10.32 -2.21 -6.85
N LEU A 44 10.11 -3.53 -6.83
CA LEU A 44 8.90 -4.14 -6.26
C LEU A 44 8.78 -3.85 -4.76
N TRP A 45 9.88 -3.97 -4.02
CA TRP A 45 9.91 -3.65 -2.60
C TRP A 45 9.58 -2.17 -2.31
N GLN A 46 10.17 -1.24 -3.09
CA GLN A 46 9.87 0.18 -2.97
C GLN A 46 8.40 0.47 -3.29
N HIS A 47 7.86 -0.15 -4.35
CA HIS A 47 6.45 -0.02 -4.69
C HIS A 47 5.55 -0.46 -3.54
N ARG A 48 5.83 -1.64 -2.96
CA ARG A 48 5.10 -2.16 -1.81
C ARG A 48 5.16 -1.21 -0.61
N ARG A 49 6.35 -0.69 -0.27
CA ARG A 49 6.49 0.28 0.83
C ARG A 49 5.64 1.53 0.62
N MET A 50 5.57 2.06 -0.59
CA MET A 50 4.71 3.22 -0.88
C MET A 50 3.23 2.91 -0.64
N GLN A 51 2.77 1.70 -1.00
CA GLN A 51 1.38 1.31 -0.74
C GLN A 51 1.12 1.10 0.76
N GLU A 52 2.05 0.46 1.48
CA GLU A 52 1.96 0.29 2.93
C GLU A 52 1.90 1.64 3.67
N THR A 53 2.67 2.63 3.22
CA THR A 53 2.59 4.00 3.77
C THR A 53 1.23 4.63 3.51
N ARG A 54 0.64 4.45 2.31
CA ARG A 54 -0.70 4.99 2.00
C ARG A 54 -1.79 4.37 2.89
N GLU A 55 -1.70 3.07 3.16
CA GLU A 55 -2.63 2.38 4.06
C GLU A 55 -2.47 2.87 5.50
N ALA A 56 -1.23 2.97 5.99
CA ALA A 56 -0.94 3.50 7.32
C ALA A 56 -1.43 4.94 7.47
N ASP A 57 -1.23 5.79 6.46
CA ASP A 57 -1.72 7.18 6.44
C ASP A 57 -3.24 7.26 6.42
N SER A 58 -3.91 6.37 5.67
CA SER A 58 -5.39 6.30 5.63
C SER A 58 -5.96 5.95 7.01
N ILE A 59 -5.38 4.95 7.68
CA ILE A 59 -5.78 4.56 9.04
C ILE A 59 -5.48 5.69 10.03
N GLY A 60 -4.28 6.28 9.95
CA GLY A 60 -3.87 7.39 10.80
C GLY A 60 -4.77 8.62 10.68
N ARG A 61 -5.20 8.97 9.46
CA ARG A 61 -6.20 10.04 9.24
C ARG A 61 -7.53 9.71 9.89
N ARG A 62 -8.06 8.50 9.69
CA ARG A 62 -9.33 8.07 10.29
C ARG A 62 -9.29 8.11 11.81
N LEU A 63 -8.17 7.66 12.40
CA LEU A 63 -7.97 7.71 13.85
C LEU A 63 -7.94 9.16 14.34
N ARG A 64 -7.17 10.03 13.69
CA ARG A 64 -7.12 11.45 14.06
C ARG A 64 -8.50 12.10 13.97
N THR A 65 -9.22 11.90 12.87
CA THR A 65 -10.59 12.40 12.73
C THR A 65 -11.50 11.89 13.83
N SER A 66 -11.37 10.62 14.24
CA SER A 66 -12.15 10.08 15.36
C SER A 66 -11.76 10.68 16.71
N MET A 67 -10.49 11.02 16.93
CA MET A 67 -10.01 11.63 18.16
C MET A 67 -10.37 13.12 18.27
N GLU A 68 -10.43 13.81 17.14
CA GLU A 68 -10.85 15.22 17.03
C GLU A 68 -12.38 15.37 16.96
N ASP A 69 -13.12 14.26 16.86
CA ASP A 69 -14.59 14.27 16.82
C ASP A 69 -15.16 14.71 18.16
N THR A 70 -15.85 15.85 18.16
CA THR A 70 -16.46 16.44 19.36
C THR A 70 -17.85 15.88 19.67
N ARG A 71 -18.38 15.01 18.81
CA ARG A 71 -19.70 14.38 19.04
C ARG A 71 -19.64 13.46 20.26
N PRO A 72 -20.74 13.36 21.03
CA PRO A 72 -20.78 12.50 22.20
C PRO A 72 -20.67 11.03 21.79
N SER A 73 -20.04 10.23 22.64
CA SER A 73 -20.03 8.77 22.50
C SER A 73 -21.46 8.24 22.55
N LEU A 74 -21.79 7.35 21.62
CA LEU A 74 -23.08 6.66 21.58
C LEU A 74 -22.98 5.32 22.32
N SER A 75 -24.06 4.93 22.99
CA SER A 75 -24.23 3.54 23.38
C SER A 75 -24.48 2.66 22.15
N GLU A 76 -24.24 1.36 22.27
CA GLU A 76 -24.48 0.39 21.19
C GLU A 76 -25.92 0.48 20.64
N LYS A 77 -26.92 0.57 21.52
CA LYS A 77 -28.34 0.71 21.14
C LYS A 77 -28.67 2.01 20.41
N GLU A 78 -27.94 3.08 20.69
CA GLU A 78 -28.09 4.35 19.98
C GLU A 78 -27.40 4.28 18.62
N ALA A 79 -26.20 3.70 18.56
CA ALA A 79 -25.48 3.47 17.31
C ALA A 79 -26.28 2.62 16.32
N ASP A 80 -26.90 1.51 16.78
CA ASP A 80 -27.73 0.65 15.96
C ASP A 80 -28.95 1.39 15.39
N ARG A 81 -29.58 2.22 16.22
CA ARG A 81 -30.75 3.02 15.82
C ARG A 81 -30.38 4.06 14.76
N GLU A 82 -29.30 4.80 14.99
CA GLU A 82 -28.80 5.79 14.04
C GLU A 82 -28.35 5.13 12.72
N MET A 83 -27.73 3.96 12.78
CA MET A 83 -27.35 3.18 11.60
C MET A 83 -28.58 2.74 10.80
N HIS A 84 -29.61 2.22 11.46
CA HIS A 84 -30.87 1.83 10.80
C HIS A 84 -31.55 3.04 10.15
N HIS A 85 -31.62 4.16 10.86
CA HIS A 85 -32.19 5.41 10.34
C HIS A 85 -31.41 5.92 9.11
N PHE A 86 -30.07 5.89 9.16
CA PHE A 86 -29.22 6.25 8.02
C PHE A 86 -29.47 5.36 6.80
N ILE A 87 -29.55 4.03 6.99
CA ILE A 87 -29.80 3.07 5.91
C ILE A 87 -31.17 3.32 5.26
N GLU A 88 -32.22 3.51 6.05
CA GLU A 88 -33.58 3.76 5.53
C GLU A 88 -33.67 5.10 4.80
N ASN A 89 -33.04 6.16 5.32
CA ASN A 89 -32.97 7.45 4.63
C ASN A 89 -32.24 7.34 3.29
N ARG A 90 -31.17 6.54 3.21
CA ARG A 90 -30.46 6.29 1.95
C ARG A 90 -31.31 5.53 0.94
N LYS A 91 -32.07 4.51 1.36
CA LYS A 91 -33.01 3.78 0.49
C LYS A 91 -34.11 4.70 -0.05
N ASN A 92 -34.66 5.56 0.79
CA ASN A 92 -35.69 6.51 0.40
C ASN A 92 -35.16 7.57 -0.57
N ALA A 93 -33.94 8.09 -0.34
CA ALA A 93 -33.29 9.05 -1.24
C ALA A 93 -33.01 8.45 -2.64
N VAL A 94 -32.58 7.18 -2.72
CA VAL A 94 -32.39 6.48 -4.00
C VAL A 94 -33.72 6.25 -4.72
N ARG A 95 -34.79 5.98 -3.97
CA ARG A 95 -36.15 5.78 -4.52
C ARG A 95 -36.79 7.08 -5.04
N HIS A 96 -36.30 8.24 -4.61
CA HIS A 96 -36.84 9.57 -4.97
C HIS A 96 -35.79 10.46 -5.67
N GLY A 97 -34.71 9.87 -6.20
CA GLY A 97 -33.70 10.60 -7.00
C GLY A 97 -34.30 11.20 -8.27
N PRO A 98 -33.74 12.29 -8.83
CA PRO A 98 -34.43 13.15 -9.78
C PRO A 98 -34.72 12.39 -11.09
N HIS A 99 -35.94 12.57 -11.59
CA HIS A 99 -36.32 12.27 -12.98
C HIS A 99 -35.53 13.14 -13.96
#